data_AF-J3P1U3-F1
#
_entry.id   AF-J3P1U3-F1
#
_cell.length_a   1.000
_cell.length_b   1.000
_cell.length_c   1.000
_cell.angle_alpha   90.00
_cell.angle_beta   90.00
_cell.angle_gamma   90.00
#
_symmetry.space_group_name_H-M   'P 1'
#
loop_
_entity.id
_entity.type
_entity.pdbx_description
1 polymer ?
#
loop_
_entity_poly.entity_id
_entity_poly.type
_entity_poly.pdbx_seq_one_letter_code
_entity_poly.pdbx_strand_id
1 'polypeptide(L)'
;MFPHSISLLRTKKRELQPTTGTMEEATKKKRPTISREQRLRILAVVEFLSDHKMTCNHGEIFRWAGVSKGSGWRILAENRTLPSMADHPNYPDRRGRKRIFTDEDIGKMARTVEEYQRDGRRLNWEQLPGAAGVDKQASRETVRQVMKKVGVTGSLSGLKKAEEGA
;
A
#
# COMPACT_ATOMS: atom_id res chain seq x y z
N MET A 1 -47.57 53.12 17.68
CA MET A 1 -47.40 53.57 19.08
C MET A 1 -46.81 52.41 19.88
N PHE A 2 -45.53 52.50 20.23
CA PHE A 2 -44.82 51.52 21.05
C PHE A 2 -44.76 52.02 22.50
N PRO A 3 -45.31 51.30 23.50
CA PRO A 3 -44.91 51.54 24.88
C PRO A 3 -43.61 50.80 25.18
N HIS A 4 -42.69 51.57 25.75
CA HIS A 4 -41.37 51.16 26.19
C HIS A 4 -41.49 50.41 27.53
N SER A 5 -40.80 49.28 27.67
CA SER A 5 -40.47 48.73 28.97
C SER A 5 -39.04 48.20 28.95
N ILE A 6 -38.16 48.97 29.57
CA ILE A 6 -36.75 48.70 29.83
C ILE A 6 -36.70 47.66 30.96
N SER A 7 -36.21 46.45 30.68
CA SER A 7 -35.89 45.46 31.69
C SER A 7 -34.38 45.25 31.79
N LEU A 8 -33.88 45.54 32.99
CA LEU A 8 -32.50 45.57 33.43
C LEU A 8 -31.73 44.28 33.12
N LEU A 9 -30.59 44.43 32.43
CA LEU A 9 -29.57 43.41 32.25
C LEU A 9 -28.95 43.03 33.59
N ARG A 10 -29.40 41.91 34.18
CA ARG A 10 -28.75 41.28 35.33
C ARG A 10 -27.54 40.48 34.84
N THR A 11 -26.37 41.11 34.82
CA THR A 11 -25.09 40.46 34.52
C THR A 11 -24.76 39.44 35.61
N LYS A 12 -25.14 38.18 35.40
CA LYS A 12 -24.72 37.06 36.24
C LYS A 12 -23.29 36.70 35.84
N LYS A 13 -22.32 37.20 36.62
CA LYS A 13 -20.91 36.84 36.58
C LYS A 13 -20.80 35.30 36.64
N ARG A 14 -20.60 34.64 35.50
CA ARG A 14 -20.30 33.20 35.47
C ARG A 14 -18.86 33.05 35.93
N GLU A 15 -18.71 32.62 37.17
CA GLU A 15 -17.45 32.10 37.68
C GLU A 15 -17.08 30.87 36.84
N LEU A 16 -16.04 31.03 36.02
CA LEU A 16 -15.41 29.94 35.30
C LEU A 16 -14.68 29.09 36.34
N GLN A 17 -15.30 27.98 36.74
CA GLN A 17 -14.61 26.89 37.40
C GLN A 17 -13.49 26.40 36.47
N PRO A 18 -12.23 26.29 36.92
CA PRO A 18 -11.20 25.61 36.15
C PRO A 18 -11.58 24.13 36.10
N THR A 19 -12.07 23.68 34.94
CA THR A 19 -12.26 22.25 34.71
C THR A 19 -10.88 21.61 34.72
N THR A 20 -10.52 20.98 35.83
CA THR A 20 -9.52 19.92 35.89
C THR A 20 -10.08 18.74 35.09
N GLY A 21 -10.07 18.89 33.76
CA GLY A 21 -10.28 17.83 32.81
C GLY A 21 -9.05 16.97 32.84
N THR A 22 -9.13 15.91 33.65
CA THR A 22 -8.34 14.69 33.59
C THR A 22 -7.83 14.48 32.16
N MET A 23 -6.52 14.34 32.00
CA MET A 23 -5.93 13.84 30.76
C MET A 23 -6.44 12.42 30.55
N GLU A 24 -7.62 12.28 29.95
CA GLU A 24 -8.05 11.04 29.30
C GLU A 24 -7.12 10.88 28.10
N GLU A 25 -6.04 10.15 28.37
CA GLU A 25 -5.15 9.57 27.39
C GLU A 25 -6.02 8.88 26.33
N ALA A 26 -6.20 9.55 25.20
CA ALA A 26 -6.92 9.04 24.05
C ALA A 26 -6.15 7.84 23.50
N THR A 27 -6.34 6.68 24.13
CA THR A 27 -5.85 5.41 23.62
C THR A 27 -6.47 5.25 22.24
N LYS A 28 -5.64 5.38 21.21
CA LYS A 28 -6.01 5.26 19.81
C LYS A 28 -6.69 3.92 19.63
N LYS A 29 -8.04 3.92 19.61
CA LYS A 29 -8.89 2.72 19.59
C LYS A 29 -8.48 1.88 18.39
N LYS A 30 -7.63 0.88 18.62
CA LYS A 30 -7.09 0.01 17.58
C LYS A 30 -8.30 -0.69 16.97
N ARG A 31 -8.57 -0.43 15.68
CA ARG A 31 -9.72 -1.03 15.00
C ARG A 31 -9.66 -2.54 15.23
N PRO A 32 -10.73 -3.21 15.68
CA PRO A 32 -10.69 -4.62 15.95
C PRO A 32 -10.31 -5.35 14.66
N THR A 33 -9.14 -5.98 14.70
CA THR A 33 -8.67 -6.85 13.62
C THR A 33 -9.49 -8.12 13.69
N ILE A 34 -10.11 -8.50 12.57
CA ILE A 34 -10.88 -9.74 12.45
C ILE A 34 -9.98 -10.91 12.85
N SER A 35 -10.41 -11.69 13.84
CA SER A 35 -9.62 -12.81 14.33
C SER A 35 -9.54 -13.93 13.29
N ARG A 36 -8.48 -14.75 13.35
CA ARG A 36 -8.34 -15.92 12.48
C ARG A 36 -9.53 -16.87 12.63
N GLU A 37 -10.03 -17.05 13.84
CA GLU A 37 -11.20 -17.90 14.11
C GLU A 37 -12.48 -17.39 13.45
N GLN A 38 -12.71 -16.08 13.43
CA GLN A 38 -13.88 -15.49 12.76
C GLN A 38 -13.82 -15.74 11.25
N ARG A 39 -12.63 -15.68 10.65
CA ARG A 39 -12.43 -16.00 9.23
C ARG A 39 -12.74 -17.46 8.93
N LEU A 40 -12.17 -18.38 9.71
CA LEU A 40 -12.38 -19.82 9.53
C LEU A 40 -13.86 -20.21 9.70
N ARG A 41 -14.56 -19.63 10.68
CA ARG A 41 -15.99 -19.86 10.88
C ARG A 41 -16.83 -19.46 9.67
N ILE A 42 -16.55 -18.30 9.07
CA ILE A 42 -17.27 -17.85 7.87
C ILE A 42 -17.01 -18.80 6.70
N LEU A 43 -15.74 -19.18 6.48
CA LEU A 43 -15.37 -20.05 5.36
C LEU A 43 -16.00 -21.44 5.49
N ALA A 44 -15.87 -22.08 6.65
CA ALA A 44 -16.40 -23.42 6.88
C ALA A 44 -17.93 -23.47 6.70
N VAL A 45 -18.65 -22.45 7.17
CA VAL A 45 -20.12 -22.39 7.03
C VAL A 45 -20.52 -22.15 5.58
N VAL A 46 -19.83 -21.27 4.86
CA VAL A 46 -20.12 -20.99 3.44
C VAL A 46 -19.80 -22.21 2.56
N GLU A 47 -18.70 -22.90 2.82
CA GLU A 47 -18.31 -24.14 2.14
C GLU A 47 -19.34 -25.24 2.37
N PHE A 48 -19.70 -25.50 3.63
CA PHE A 48 -20.74 -26.46 3.99
C PHE A 48 -22.08 -26.16 3.30
N LEU A 49 -22.55 -24.91 3.34
CA LEU A 49 -23.82 -24.53 2.71
C LEU A 49 -23.76 -24.65 1.18
N SER A 50 -22.60 -24.38 0.57
CA SER A 50 -22.36 -24.55 -0.86
C SER A 50 -22.41 -26.03 -1.26
N ASP A 51 -21.73 -26.90 -0.50
CA ASP A 51 -21.70 -28.34 -0.76
C ASP A 51 -23.08 -28.99 -0.65
N HIS A 52 -23.87 -28.54 0.32
CA HIS A 52 -25.25 -28.99 0.52
C HIS A 52 -26.27 -28.28 -0.38
N LYS A 53 -25.83 -27.41 -1.32
CA LYS A 53 -26.68 -26.64 -2.25
C LYS A 53 -27.82 -25.88 -1.56
N MET A 54 -27.57 -25.39 -0.35
CA MET A 54 -28.55 -24.61 0.41
C MET A 54 -28.42 -23.13 0.05
N THR A 55 -29.56 -22.49 -0.22
CA THR A 55 -29.57 -21.04 -0.43
C THR A 55 -29.35 -20.34 0.90
N CYS A 56 -28.31 -19.49 0.97
CA CYS A 56 -27.97 -18.79 2.20
C CYS A 56 -27.75 -17.29 1.98
N ASN A 57 -28.22 -16.51 2.95
CA ASN A 57 -27.93 -15.09 3.00
C ASN A 57 -26.60 -14.88 3.70
N HIS A 58 -25.56 -14.59 2.91
CA HIS A 58 -24.20 -14.33 3.39
C HIS A 58 -24.17 -13.20 4.43
N GLY A 59 -25.09 -12.24 4.36
CA GLY A 59 -25.20 -11.16 5.34
C GLY A 59 -25.52 -11.66 6.75
N GLU A 60 -26.29 -12.75 6.88
CA GLU A 60 -26.62 -13.34 8.17
C GLU A 60 -25.48 -14.17 8.74
N ILE A 61 -24.74 -14.88 7.88
CA ILE A 61 -23.52 -15.60 8.26
C ILE A 61 -22.49 -14.62 8.82
N PHE A 62 -22.31 -13.47 8.18
CA PHE A 62 -21.39 -12.43 8.68
C PHE A 62 -21.85 -11.85 10.01
N ARG A 63 -23.17 -11.60 10.17
CA ARG A 63 -23.76 -11.12 11.42
C ARG A 63 -23.55 -12.12 12.55
N TRP A 64 -23.78 -13.41 12.30
CA TRP A 64 -23.54 -14.50 13.25
C TRP A 64 -22.06 -14.60 13.66
N ALA A 65 -21.14 -14.44 12.71
CA ALA A 65 -19.70 -14.44 12.98
C ALA A 65 -19.16 -13.13 13.61
N GLY A 66 -20.01 -12.10 13.77
CA GLY A 66 -19.62 -10.80 14.32
C GLY A 66 -18.74 -9.97 13.37
N VAL A 67 -18.87 -10.18 12.06
CA VAL A 67 -18.05 -9.51 11.03
C VAL A 67 -18.92 -8.56 10.19
N SER A 68 -18.40 -7.38 9.89
CA SER A 68 -19.08 -6.43 8.98
C SER A 68 -19.22 -7.00 7.57
N LYS A 69 -20.30 -6.65 6.85
CA LYS A 69 -20.54 -7.15 5.49
C LYS A 69 -19.34 -6.96 4.55
N GLY A 70 -18.72 -5.77 4.56
CA GLY A 70 -17.56 -5.48 3.71
C GLY A 70 -16.34 -6.35 4.05
N SER A 71 -16.14 -6.63 5.33
CA SER A 71 -15.07 -7.53 5.78
C SER A 71 -15.35 -9.00 5.43
N GLY A 72 -16.60 -9.44 5.58
CA GLY A 72 -17.04 -10.80 5.21
C GLY A 72 -16.83 -11.07 3.73
N TRP A 73 -17.27 -10.16 2.86
CA TRP A 73 -17.04 -10.29 1.41
C TRP A 73 -15.57 -10.31 1.03
N ARG A 74 -14.73 -9.51 1.71
CA ARG A 74 -13.29 -9.54 1.48
C ARG A 74 -12.68 -10.90 1.85
N ILE A 75 -13.07 -11.50 2.96
CA ILE A 75 -12.60 -12.84 3.39
C ILE A 75 -12.95 -13.91 2.34
N LEU A 76 -14.17 -13.83 1.78
CA LEU A 76 -14.60 -14.75 0.73
C LEU A 76 -13.87 -14.49 -0.59
N ALA A 77 -13.60 -13.23 -0.94
CA ALA A 77 -12.86 -12.87 -2.15
C ALA A 77 -11.39 -13.31 -2.09
N GLU A 78 -10.74 -13.16 -0.93
CA GLU A 78 -9.35 -13.60 -0.71
C GLU A 78 -9.17 -15.13 -0.85
N ASN A 79 -10.22 -15.92 -0.57
CA ASN A 79 -10.18 -17.39 -0.72
C ASN A 79 -10.64 -17.89 -2.09
N ARG A 80 -11.06 -17.01 -3.00
CA ARG A 80 -11.33 -17.42 -4.39
C ARG A 80 -10.00 -17.70 -5.07
N THR A 81 -9.82 -18.93 -5.53
CA THR A 81 -8.68 -19.40 -6.34
C THR A 81 -8.59 -18.77 -7.73
N LEU A 82 -9.56 -17.93 -8.10
CA LEU A 82 -9.51 -17.19 -9.36
C LEU A 82 -8.42 -16.11 -9.24
N PRO A 83 -7.43 -16.08 -10.15
CA PRO A 83 -6.44 -15.01 -10.15
C PRO A 83 -7.16 -13.68 -10.22
N SER A 84 -6.71 -12.72 -9.41
CA SER A 84 -7.18 -11.34 -9.49
C SER A 84 -7.13 -10.88 -10.94
N MET A 85 -8.14 -10.16 -11.44
CA MET A 85 -8.09 -9.60 -12.81
C MET A 85 -6.84 -8.75 -13.06
N ALA A 86 -6.17 -8.27 -12.00
CA ALA A 86 -4.89 -7.57 -12.07
C ALA A 86 -3.71 -8.47 -12.51
N ASP A 87 -3.78 -9.78 -12.25
CA ASP A 87 -2.72 -10.75 -12.56
C ASP A 87 -3.06 -11.62 -13.79
N HIS A 88 -4.04 -11.19 -14.59
CA HIS A 88 -4.45 -11.94 -15.76
C HIS A 88 -3.36 -11.87 -16.86
N PRO A 89 -2.83 -13.01 -17.36
CA PRO A 89 -1.70 -13.02 -18.28
C PRO A 89 -1.97 -12.26 -19.59
N ASN A 90 -3.22 -12.25 -20.07
CA ASN A 90 -3.61 -11.52 -21.28
C ASN A 90 -3.96 -10.04 -21.08
N TYR A 91 -4.11 -9.57 -19.84
CA TYR A 91 -4.49 -8.18 -19.56
C TYR A 91 -3.52 -7.58 -18.55
N PRO A 92 -2.35 -7.09 -19.01
CA PRO A 92 -1.43 -6.41 -18.12
C PRO A 92 -2.14 -5.22 -17.47
N ASP A 93 -2.09 -5.15 -16.13
CA ASP A 93 -2.70 -4.05 -15.39
C ASP A 93 -2.14 -2.72 -15.90
N ARG A 94 -3.00 -1.91 -16.51
CA ARG A 94 -2.67 -0.59 -17.06
C ARG A 94 -2.70 0.49 -15.98
N ARG A 95 -3.06 0.15 -14.74
CA ARG A 95 -3.15 1.09 -13.62
C ARG A 95 -1.75 1.35 -13.06
N GLY A 96 -1.45 2.62 -12.81
CA GLY A 96 -0.20 3.07 -12.18
C GLY A 96 0.63 4.02 -13.04
N ARG A 97 1.73 4.52 -12.44
CA ARG A 97 2.67 5.42 -13.12
C ARG A 97 3.50 4.60 -14.11
N LYS A 98 3.52 5.04 -15.38
CA LYS A 98 4.39 4.47 -16.41
C LYS A 98 5.85 4.48 -15.94
N ARG A 99 6.57 3.38 -16.19
CA ARG A 99 8.00 3.28 -15.92
C ARG A 99 8.75 4.34 -16.72
N ILE A 100 9.77 4.95 -16.10
CA ILE A 100 10.60 5.98 -16.75
C ILE A 100 11.52 5.32 -17.79
N PHE A 101 12.17 4.23 -17.42
CA PHE A 101 13.03 3.43 -18.29
C PHE A 101 12.26 2.27 -18.92
N THR A 102 12.47 2.05 -20.22
CA THR A 102 12.02 0.83 -20.90
C THR A 102 13.00 -0.31 -20.62
N ASP A 103 12.59 -1.55 -20.85
CA ASP A 103 13.48 -2.70 -20.63
C ASP A 103 14.73 -2.64 -21.55
N GLU A 104 14.61 -2.03 -22.73
CA GLU A 104 15.74 -1.75 -23.63
C GLU A 104 16.74 -0.74 -23.03
N ASP A 105 16.26 0.34 -22.43
CA ASP A 105 17.12 1.34 -21.77
C ASP A 105 17.88 0.70 -20.60
N ILE A 106 17.20 -0.20 -19.87
CA ILE A 106 17.79 -0.93 -18.75
C ILE A 106 18.89 -1.86 -19.26
N GLY A 107 18.67 -2.56 -20.37
CA GLY A 107 19.68 -3.39 -21.02
C GLY A 107 20.91 -2.60 -21.47
N LYS A 108 20.70 -1.41 -22.05
CA LYS A 108 21.81 -0.50 -22.42
C LYS A 108 22.62 -0.07 -21.20
N MET A 109 21.94 0.39 -20.14
CA MET A 109 22.61 0.77 -18.89
C MET A 109 23.38 -0.39 -18.25
N ALA A 110 22.86 -1.61 -18.29
CA ALA A 110 23.56 -2.79 -17.77
C ALA A 110 24.86 -3.08 -18.54
N ARG A 111 24.83 -3.02 -19.87
CA ARG A 111 26.02 -3.21 -20.71
C ARG A 111 27.09 -2.15 -20.43
N THR A 112 26.68 -0.89 -20.30
CA THR A 112 27.60 0.20 -19.96
C THR A 112 28.25 -0.02 -18.59
N VAL A 113 27.52 -0.54 -17.60
CA VAL A 113 28.12 -0.91 -16.30
C VAL A 113 29.20 -1.97 -16.47
N GLU A 114 28.93 -3.03 -17.24
CA GLU A 114 29.89 -4.12 -17.47
C GLU A 114 31.16 -3.62 -18.19
N GLU A 115 31.01 -2.75 -19.19
CA GLU A 115 32.13 -2.15 -19.92
C GLU A 115 33.01 -1.28 -19.00
N TYR A 116 32.39 -0.40 -18.21
CA TYR A 116 33.13 0.46 -17.27
C TYR A 116 33.80 -0.34 -16.14
N GLN A 117 33.17 -1.42 -15.68
CA GLN A 117 33.79 -2.34 -14.71
C GLN A 117 35.03 -3.03 -15.29
N ARG A 118 34.97 -3.47 -16.56
CA ARG A 118 36.10 -4.09 -17.25
C ARG A 118 37.28 -3.12 -17.39
N ASP A 119 36.99 -1.85 -17.62
CA ASP A 119 37.99 -0.78 -17.73
C ASP A 119 38.48 -0.25 -16.37
N GLY A 120 37.93 -0.75 -15.25
CA GLY A 120 38.25 -0.28 -13.89
C GLY A 120 37.80 1.15 -13.60
N ARG A 121 36.91 1.72 -14.43
CA ARG A 121 36.41 3.09 -14.31
C ARG A 121 35.23 3.15 -13.33
N ARG A 122 35.17 4.23 -12.54
CA ARG A 122 34.06 4.48 -11.61
C ARG A 122 33.00 5.33 -12.31
N LEU A 123 31.75 4.85 -12.28
CA LEU A 123 30.60 5.56 -12.86
C LEU A 123 29.56 5.84 -11.78
N ASN A 124 29.13 7.11 -11.68
CA ASN A 124 28.06 7.49 -10.77
C ASN A 124 26.70 7.13 -11.36
N TRP A 125 25.76 6.75 -10.48
CA TRP A 125 24.39 6.41 -10.88
C TRP A 125 23.65 7.51 -11.64
N GLU A 126 23.96 8.78 -11.37
CA GLU A 126 23.37 9.93 -12.07
C GLU A 126 23.90 10.09 -13.49
N GLN A 127 25.13 9.64 -13.73
CA GLN A 127 25.80 9.72 -15.02
C GLN A 127 25.52 8.49 -15.90
N LEU A 128 25.05 7.39 -15.30
CA LEU A 128 24.79 6.13 -15.99
C LEU A 128 23.83 6.26 -17.18
N PRO A 129 22.67 6.96 -17.07
CA PRO A 129 21.79 7.13 -18.22
C PRO A 129 22.47 7.88 -19.37
N GLY A 130 23.21 8.94 -19.07
CA GLY A 130 23.95 9.72 -20.06
C GLY A 130 25.06 8.92 -20.73
N ALA A 131 25.82 8.14 -19.95
CA ALA A 131 26.87 7.26 -20.46
C ALA A 131 26.31 6.13 -21.35
N ALA A 132 25.10 5.66 -21.06
CA ALA A 132 24.39 4.65 -21.86
C ALA A 132 23.67 5.22 -23.09
N GLY A 133 23.75 6.54 -23.33
CA GLY A 133 23.05 7.21 -24.42
C GLY A 133 21.53 7.29 -24.24
N VAL A 134 21.05 7.23 -22.99
CA VAL A 134 19.63 7.32 -22.65
C VAL A 134 19.31 8.76 -22.24
N ASP A 135 18.58 9.48 -23.12
CA ASP A 135 18.13 10.86 -22.89
C ASP A 135 16.91 10.92 -21.97
N LYS A 136 17.03 10.35 -20.76
CA LYS A 136 15.97 10.35 -19.75
C LYS A 136 16.52 10.82 -18.43
N GLN A 137 15.92 11.89 -17.91
CA GLN A 137 16.25 12.41 -16.60
C GLN A 137 15.51 11.60 -15.52
N ALA A 138 16.28 10.97 -14.64
CA ALA A 138 15.77 10.24 -13.49
C ALA A 138 16.62 10.53 -12.26
N SER A 139 16.01 10.47 -11.08
CA SER A 139 16.76 10.59 -9.85
C SER A 139 17.70 9.40 -9.67
N ARG A 140 18.82 9.63 -8.98
CA ARG A 140 19.77 8.60 -8.57
C ARG A 140 19.11 7.35 -8.00
N GLU A 141 18.12 7.52 -7.12
CA GLU A 141 17.43 6.42 -6.46
C GLU A 141 16.58 5.62 -7.45
N THR A 142 15.98 6.28 -8.46
CA THR A 142 15.23 5.60 -9.51
C THR A 142 16.15 4.71 -10.35
N VAL A 143 17.31 5.24 -10.77
CA VAL A 143 18.30 4.46 -11.53
C VAL A 143 18.79 3.26 -10.72
N ARG A 144 19.10 3.47 -9.43
CA ARG A 144 19.53 2.40 -8.52
C ARG A 144 18.46 1.31 -8.36
N GLN A 145 17.20 1.68 -8.14
CA GLN A 145 16.12 0.71 -7.99
C GLN A 145 15.89 -0.11 -9.26
N VAL A 146 16.01 0.53 -10.42
CA VAL A 146 15.85 -0.12 -11.72
C VAL A 146 17.00 -1.09 -11.99
N MET A 147 18.24 -0.67 -11.75
CA MET A 147 19.42 -1.52 -11.94
C MET A 147 19.52 -2.67 -10.93
N LYS A 148 19.01 -2.48 -9.71
CA LYS A 148 18.86 -3.55 -8.71
C LYS A 148 17.98 -4.70 -9.20
N LYS A 149 16.95 -4.43 -10.00
CA LYS A 149 16.08 -5.49 -10.56
C LYS A 149 16.80 -6.40 -11.55
N VAL A 150 17.90 -5.92 -12.13
CA VAL A 150 18.71 -6.67 -13.11
C VAL A 150 19.97 -7.25 -12.44
N GLY A 151 20.00 -7.33 -11.10
CA GLY A 151 21.11 -7.93 -10.36
C GLY A 151 22.36 -7.05 -10.25
N VAL A 152 22.34 -5.83 -10.79
CA VAL A 152 23.44 -4.87 -10.62
C VAL A 152 23.29 -4.21 -9.25
N THR A 153 24.13 -4.64 -8.31
CA THR A 153 24.14 -4.11 -6.94
C THR A 153 25.49 -3.49 -6.61
N GLY A 154 25.47 -2.36 -5.90
CA GLY A 154 26.71 -1.70 -5.47
C GLY A 154 26.50 -0.31 -4.89
N SER A 155 27.39 0.03 -3.96
CA SER A 155 27.54 1.38 -3.40
C SER A 155 28.56 2.17 -4.24
N LEU A 156 28.62 3.49 -3.99
CA LEU A 156 29.45 4.56 -4.61
C LEU A 156 30.95 4.26 -4.83
N SER A 157 31.44 3.07 -4.51
CA SER A 157 32.84 2.67 -4.57
C SER A 157 33.08 1.29 -5.20
N GLY A 158 32.05 0.59 -5.65
CA GLY A 158 32.21 -0.74 -6.24
C GLY A 158 30.86 -1.37 -6.57
N LEU A 159 30.50 -1.29 -7.84
CA LEU A 159 29.46 -2.15 -8.41
C LEU A 159 30.06 -3.54 -8.53
N LYS A 160 29.55 -4.50 -7.76
CA LYS A 160 29.87 -5.92 -7.94
C LYS A 160 28.63 -6.58 -8.50
N LYS A 161 28.79 -7.32 -9.60
CA LYS A 161 27.75 -8.25 -10.06
C LYS A 161 27.47 -9.20 -8.90
N ALA A 162 26.21 -9.34 -8.50
CA ALA A 162 25.86 -10.43 -7.60
C ALA A 162 26.10 -11.71 -8.40
N GLU A 163 27.03 -12.55 -7.94
CA GLU A 163 27.20 -13.87 -8.51
C GLU A 163 25.89 -14.63 -8.28
N GLU A 164 25.22 -15.01 -9.36
CA GLU A 164 24.10 -15.95 -9.34
C GLU A 164 24.64 -17.29 -8.83
N GLY A 165 24.24 -17.66 -7.62
CA GLY A 165 24.47 -18.98 -7.08
C GLY A 165 23.43 -19.96 -7.62
N ALA A 166 23.93 -20.91 -8.42
CA ALA A 166 23.41 -22.24 -8.76
C ALA A 166 22.00 -22.38 -9.35
#